data_AF-A0A3M3M3I4-F1
#
_entry.id   AF-A0A3M3M3I4-F1
#
_cell.length_a   1.000
_cell.length_b   1.000
_cell.length_c   1.000
_cell.angle_alpha   90.00
_cell.angle_beta   90.00
_cell.angle_gamma   90.00
#
_symmetry.space_group_name_H-M   'P 1'
#
loop_
_entity.id
_entity.type
_entity.pdbx_description
1 polymer ?
#
loop_
_entity_poly.entity_id
_entity_poly.type
_entity_poly.pdbx_seq_one_letter_code
_entity_poly.pdbx_strand_id
1 'polypeptide(L)'
;MEFSGWAIDTANQDAPKEIRLRLSGYKGTPTTFKDPVIVDRPDLVKVFNNEKLLKTGFALKADLSPLESGGYSVVIEIPGTTSSTLCQTKVLLVIE
;
A
#
# COMPACT_ATOMS: atom_id res chain seq x y z
N MET A 1 4.52 10.60 8.92
CA MET A 1 4.88 9.17 9.09
C MET A 1 5.30 8.60 7.75
N GLU A 2 6.23 7.65 7.72
CA GLU A 2 6.66 6.97 6.49
C GLU A 2 6.20 5.51 6.49
N PHE A 3 5.63 5.07 5.37
CA PHE A 3 5.17 3.71 5.13
C PHE A 3 5.92 3.15 3.93
N SER A 4 6.59 2.02 4.09
CA SER A 4 7.32 1.34 3.03
C SER A 4 6.92 -0.12 2.94
N GLY A 5 6.89 -0.65 1.73
CA GLY A 5 6.54 -2.04 1.50
C GLY A 5 6.66 -2.42 0.05
N TRP A 6 5.97 -3.51 -0.30
CA TRP A 6 5.83 -3.96 -1.66
C TRP A 6 4.46 -4.58 -1.84
N ALA A 7 3.95 -4.53 -3.06
CA ALA A 7 2.69 -5.12 -3.43
C ALA A 7 2.77 -5.66 -4.87
N ILE A 8 2.07 -6.75 -5.14
CA ILE A 8 2.01 -7.38 -6.46
C ILE A 8 0.55 -7.32 -6.91
N ASP A 9 0.31 -6.90 -8.15
CA ASP A 9 -0.98 -7.11 -8.79
C ASP A 9 -1.09 -8.60 -9.12
N THR A 10 -1.74 -9.35 -8.24
CA THR A 10 -1.87 -10.80 -8.37
C THR A 10 -2.74 -11.22 -9.54
N ALA A 11 -3.63 -10.34 -10.02
CA ALA A 11 -4.48 -10.62 -11.18
C ALA A 11 -3.67 -10.61 -12.48
N ASN A 12 -2.69 -9.71 -12.60
CA ASN A 12 -1.86 -9.57 -13.80
C ASN A 12 -0.44 -10.13 -13.65
N GLN A 13 -0.05 -10.56 -12.46
CA GLN A 13 1.31 -11.00 -12.11
C GLN A 13 2.36 -9.94 -12.48
N ASP A 14 2.08 -8.69 -12.11
CA ASP A 14 2.83 -7.49 -12.50
C ASP A 14 3.01 -6.53 -11.32
N ALA A 15 3.87 -5.53 -11.47
CA ALA A 15 3.92 -4.37 -10.59
C ALA A 15 2.57 -3.62 -10.65
N PRO A 16 2.01 -3.23 -9.49
CA PRO A 16 0.81 -2.41 -9.46
C PRO A 16 1.03 -1.09 -10.22
N LYS A 17 0.09 -0.73 -11.09
CA LYS A 17 0.13 0.55 -11.82
C LYS A 17 -0.12 1.75 -10.90
N GLU A 18 -0.88 1.53 -9.85
CA GLU A 18 -1.18 2.51 -8.80
C GLU A 18 -1.21 1.78 -7.45
N ILE A 19 -0.70 2.44 -6.42
CA ILE A 19 -0.74 1.97 -5.03
C ILE A 19 -1.29 3.10 -4.18
N ARG A 20 -2.26 2.76 -3.33
CA ARG A 20 -2.85 3.69 -2.36
C ARG A 20 -2.72 3.13 -0.95
N LEU A 21 -2.34 3.97 0.00
CA LEU A 21 -2.42 3.64 1.42
C LEU A 21 -3.78 4.08 1.94
N ARG A 22 -4.52 3.18 2.57
CA ARG A 22 -5.79 3.46 3.25
C ARG A 22 -5.63 3.21 4.73
N LEU A 23 -5.88 4.25 5.53
CA LEU A 23 -5.96 4.17 6.97
C LEU A 23 -7.43 4.20 7.38
N SER A 24 -7.92 3.12 7.98
CA SER A 24 -9.32 3.03 8.43
C SER A 24 -9.37 2.91 9.95
N GLY A 25 -9.84 3.98 10.59
CA GLY A 25 -10.09 4.04 12.03
C GLY A 25 -11.53 3.66 12.38
N TYR A 26 -11.87 3.72 13.67
CA TYR A 26 -13.18 3.30 14.19
C TYR A 26 -14.37 4.08 13.62
N LYS A 27 -14.17 5.33 13.18
CA LYS A 27 -15.21 6.17 12.56
C LYS A 27 -15.61 5.74 11.14
N GLY A 28 -14.98 4.70 10.60
CA GLY A 28 -15.47 3.96 9.44
C GLY A 28 -15.11 4.55 8.06
N THR A 29 -14.89 5.86 7.92
CA THR A 29 -14.42 6.44 6.65
C THR A 29 -12.89 6.35 6.55
N PRO A 30 -12.35 5.64 5.54
CA PRO A 30 -10.90 5.52 5.38
C PRO A 30 -10.28 6.79 4.79
N THR A 31 -9.16 7.22 5.36
CA THR A 31 -8.31 8.25 4.76
C THR A 31 -7.36 7.61 3.77
N THR A 32 -7.28 8.14 2.56
CA THR A 32 -6.49 7.58 1.46
C THR A 32 -5.34 8.49 1.09
N PHE A 33 -4.15 7.93 0.98
CA PHE A 33 -2.93 8.59 0.56
C PHE A 33 -2.46 7.97 -0.76
N LYS A 34 -1.91 8.79 -1.65
CA LYS A 34 -1.58 8.46 -3.04
C LYS A 34 -0.13 8.86 -3.38
N ASP A 35 0.29 8.52 -4.58
CA ASP A 35 1.57 8.91 -5.17
C ASP A 35 2.79 8.46 -4.36
N PRO A 36 2.92 7.15 -4.06
CA PRO A 36 4.13 6.64 -3.46
C PRO A 36 5.32 6.77 -4.41
N VAL A 37 6.51 6.91 -3.83
CA VAL A 37 7.77 6.71 -4.53
C VAL A 37 7.93 5.21 -4.82
N ILE A 38 8.12 4.87 -6.09
CA ILE A 38 8.39 3.49 -6.52
C ILE A 38 9.83 3.11 -6.21
N VAL A 39 10.02 1.90 -5.68
CA VAL A 39 11.31 1.36 -5.28
C VAL A 39 11.55 0.04 -6.00
N ASP A 40 12.73 -0.10 -6.61
CA ASP A 40 13.10 -1.32 -7.32
C ASP A 40 13.34 -2.50 -6.35
N ARG A 41 12.81 -3.68 -6.71
CA ARG A 41 12.86 -4.93 -5.94
C ARG A 41 13.44 -6.09 -6.76
N PRO A 42 14.76 -6.07 -7.06
CA PRO A 42 15.41 -7.13 -7.82
C PRO A 42 15.40 -8.48 -7.09
N ASP A 43 15.22 -8.48 -5.77
CA ASP A 43 15.03 -9.68 -4.97
C ASP A 43 13.72 -10.41 -5.31
N LEU A 44 12.62 -9.68 -5.53
CA LEU A 44 11.35 -10.27 -5.95
C LEU A 44 11.41 -10.80 -7.38
N VAL A 45 12.11 -10.10 -8.28
CA VAL A 45 12.36 -10.60 -9.65
C VAL A 45 13.04 -11.97 -9.60
N LYS A 46 14.06 -12.14 -8.75
CA LYS A 46 14.78 -13.41 -8.60
C LYS A 46 13.92 -14.51 -7.97
N VAL A 47 13.18 -14.21 -6.91
CA VAL A 47 12.36 -15.20 -6.18
C VAL A 47 11.24 -15.74 -7.06
N PHE A 48 10.60 -14.88 -7.85
CA PHE A 48 9.45 -15.24 -8.68
C PHE A 48 9.81 -15.48 -10.16
N ASN A 49 11.09 -15.33 -10.53
CA ASN A 49 11.58 -15.40 -11.91
C ASN A 49 10.73 -14.56 -12.89
N ASN A 50 10.41 -13.33 -12.50
CA ASN A 50 9.52 -12.44 -13.26
C ASN A 50 10.02 -10.98 -13.21
N GLU A 51 10.58 -10.50 -14.32
CA GLU A 51 11.15 -9.15 -14.45
C GLU A 51 10.12 -8.03 -14.26
N LYS A 52 8.83 -8.31 -14.50
CA LYS A 52 7.74 -7.35 -14.30
C LYS A 52 7.60 -6.91 -12.85
N LEU A 53 8.09 -7.71 -11.91
CA LEU A 53 8.02 -7.42 -10.48
C LEU A 53 9.07 -6.44 -9.99
N LEU A 54 9.96 -5.93 -10.86
CA LEU A 54 11.00 -5.00 -10.47
C LEU A 54 10.43 -3.76 -9.75
N LYS A 55 9.30 -3.23 -10.22
CA LYS A 55 8.71 -1.96 -9.72
C LYS A 55 7.59 -2.15 -8.69
N THR A 56 7.67 -3.21 -7.89
CA THR A 56 6.63 -3.58 -6.90
C THR A 56 6.83 -2.92 -5.54
N GLY A 57 8.02 -2.37 -5.26
CA GLY A 57 8.32 -1.67 -4.01
C GLY A 57 7.72 -0.27 -3.98
N PHE A 58 7.33 0.19 -2.79
CA PHE A 58 6.79 1.53 -2.58
C PHE A 58 7.27 2.13 -1.26
N ALA A 59 7.38 3.46 -1.25
CA ALA A 59 7.58 4.28 -0.06
C ALA A 59 6.65 5.50 -0.12
N LEU A 60 5.93 5.78 0.97
CA LEU A 60 4.92 6.83 1.03
C LEU A 60 5.04 7.62 2.32
N LYS A 61 5.06 8.94 2.20
CA LYS A 61 4.95 9.84 3.35
C LYS A 61 3.50 10.28 3.52
N ALA A 62 2.92 9.99 4.68
CA ALA A 62 1.57 10.39 5.03
C ALA A 62 1.63 11.44 6.16
N ASP A 63 0.94 12.55 5.94
CA ASP A 63 0.61 13.51 6.99
C ASP A 63 -0.56 12.96 7.81
N LEU A 64 -0.30 12.67 9.08
CA LEU A 64 -1.27 12.09 10.00
C LEU A 64 -1.93 13.16 10.88
N SER A 65 -1.47 14.42 10.82
CA SER A 65 -2.00 15.52 11.64
C SER A 65 -3.52 15.73 11.52
N PRO A 66 -4.17 15.45 10.37
CA PRO A 66 -5.63 15.56 10.25
C PRO A 66 -6.40 14.38 10.87
N LEU A 67 -5.72 13.32 11.30
CA LEU A 67 -6.33 12.13 11.88
C LEU A 67 -6.44 12.29 13.40
N GLU A 68 -7.55 11.80 13.94
CA GLU A 68 -7.75 11.76 15.38
C GLU A 68 -6.86 10.69 16.03
N SER A 69 -6.56 10.86 17.32
CA SER A 69 -5.89 9.84 18.10
C SER A 69 -6.72 8.55 18.15
N GLY A 70 -6.07 7.40 18.01
CA GLY A 70 -6.72 6.10 18.01
C GLY A 70 -6.02 5.04 17.18
N GLY A 71 -6.64 3.87 17.11
CA GLY A 71 -6.18 2.73 16.32
C GLY A 71 -6.69 2.76 14.88
N TYR A 72 -5.77 2.59 13.93
CA TYR A 72 -6.03 2.57 12.50
C TYR A 72 -5.54 1.26 11.89
N SER A 73 -6.40 0.62 11.11
CA SER A 73 -5.99 -0.48 10.23
C SER A 73 -5.24 0.07 9.02
N VAL A 74 -4.10 -0.55 8.70
CA VAL A 74 -3.27 -0.20 7.55
C VAL A 74 -3.62 -1.15 6.40
N VAL A 75 -4.14 -0.58 5.31
CA VAL A 75 -4.55 -1.32 4.12
C VAL A 75 -3.86 -0.73 2.90
N ILE A 76 -3.29 -1.59 2.05
CA ILE A 76 -2.80 -1.20 0.73
C ILE A 76 -3.90 -1.50 -0.28
N GLU A 77 -4.28 -0.52 -1.07
CA GLU A 77 -5.23 -0.65 -2.16
C GLU A 77 -4.49 -0.59 -3.50
N ILE A 78 -4.79 -1.56 -4.37
CA ILE A 78 -4.41 -1.56 -5.78
C ILE A 78 -5.68 -1.37 -6.59
N PRO A 79 -5.91 -0.18 -7.17
CA PRO A 79 -7.06 0.06 -8.02
C PRO A 79 -6.97 -0.75 -9.33
N GLY A 80 -8.01 -1.54 -9.61
CA GLY A 80 -8.23 -2.17 -10.90
C GLY A 80 -9.22 -1.40 -11.76
N THR A 81 -9.53 -1.95 -12.94
CA THR A 81 -10.48 -1.33 -13.88
C THR A 81 -11.95 -1.45 -13.43
N THR A 82 -12.30 -2.54 -12.74
CA THR A 82 -13.67 -2.83 -12.28
C THR A 82 -13.79 -2.94 -10.77
N SER A 83 -12.72 -3.34 -10.09
CA SER A 83 -12.66 -3.48 -8.64
C SER A 83 -11.26 -3.16 -8.11
N SER A 84 -11.18 -2.82 -6.82
CA SER A 84 -9.91 -2.64 -6.11
C SER A 84 -9.52 -3.93 -5.40
N THR A 85 -8.24 -4.29 -5.44
CA THR A 85 -7.67 -5.29 -4.54
C THR A 85 -7.22 -4.63 -3.25
N LEU A 86 -7.69 -5.12 -2.11
CA LEU A 86 -7.31 -4.62 -0.78
C LEU A 86 -6.40 -5.62 -0.08
N CYS A 87 -5.15 -5.24 0.14
CA CYS A 87 -4.19 -5.97 0.95
C CYS A 87 -4.24 -5.45 2.39
N GLN A 88 -5.01 -6.14 3.24
CA GLN A 88 -5.06 -5.83 4.66
C GLN A 88 -3.79 -6.33 5.36
N THR A 89 -3.07 -5.41 6.00
CA THR A 89 -1.92 -5.77 6.83
C THR A 89 -2.40 -6.17 8.23
N LYS A 90 -1.58 -6.92 8.98
CA LYS A 90 -1.83 -7.21 10.39
C LYS A 90 -1.36 -6.08 11.32
N VAL A 91 -0.96 -4.93 10.76
CA VAL A 91 -0.44 -3.80 11.52
C VAL A 91 -1.58 -2.93 12.01
N LEU A 92 -1.61 -2.68 13.32
CA LEU A 92 -2.42 -1.63 13.93
C LEU A 92 -1.55 -0.41 14.14
N LEU A 93 -1.83 0.66 13.40
CA LEU A 93 -1.20 1.96 13.62
C LEU A 93 -1.91 2.66 14.78
N VAL A 94 -1.14 3.13 15.77
CA VAL A 94 -1.67 3.96 16.86
C VAL A 94 -1.20 5.39 16.61
N ILE A 95 -2.15 6.33 16.59
CA ILE A 95 -1.90 7.76 16.57
C ILE A 95 -2.22 8.29 17.97
N GLU A 96 -1.28 9.01 18.58
CA GLU A 96 -1.41 9.60 19.93
C GLU A 96 -1.72 11.08 19.85
#